data_AF-A0A382XIT6-F1
#
_entry.id   AF-A0A382XIT6-F1
#
_cell.length_a   1.000
_cell.length_b   1.000
_cell.length_c   1.000
_cell.angle_alpha   90.00
_cell.angle_beta   90.00
_cell.angle_gamma   90.00
#
_symmetry.space_group_name_H-M   'P 1'
#
loop_
_entity.id
_entity.type
_entity.pdbx_description
1 polymer ?
#
loop_
_entity_poly.entity_id
_entity_poly.type
_entity_poly.pdbx_seq_one_letter_code
_entity_poly.pdbx_strand_id
1 'polypeptide(L)'
;MTIQIRRVYPLIRLTTALALMTLGCSAMWAGAIVLEPIANEFNTGRGNSSLIYGTFMIGFALGGVFMGRLADRMGIMIPALIGSLALPAGFYLAAHASSILEISLAFSLLCGFLGSSFSMAPLIADISH
;
A
#
# COMPACT_ATOMS: atom_id res chain seq x y z
N MET A 1 4.98 21.65 -32.64
CA MET A 1 4.08 21.12 -31.58
C MET A 1 4.61 19.83 -30.93
N THR A 2 5.45 19.05 -31.60
CA THR A 2 6.02 17.77 -31.11
C THR A 2 7.05 17.89 -29.98
N ILE A 3 7.74 19.02 -29.83
CA ILE A 3 8.78 19.23 -28.79
C ILE A 3 8.16 19.45 -27.39
N GLN A 4 6.98 20.07 -27.32
CA GLN A 4 6.33 20.40 -26.05
C GLN A 4 5.79 19.13 -25.35
N ILE A 5 5.26 18.18 -26.12
CA ILE A 5 4.81 16.86 -25.62
C ILE A 5 5.98 16.11 -24.96
N ARG A 6 7.19 16.21 -25.52
CA ARG A 6 8.39 15.52 -25.02
C ARG A 6 8.92 16.07 -23.69
N ARG A 7 8.65 17.34 -23.35
CA ARG A 7 8.99 17.93 -22.03
C ARG A 7 7.97 17.63 -20.95
N VAL A 8 6.70 17.53 -21.30
CA VAL A 8 5.60 17.34 -20.34
C VAL A 8 5.43 15.86 -19.97
N TYR A 9 5.66 14.95 -20.91
CA TYR A 9 5.50 13.50 -20.68
C TYR A 9 6.36 12.94 -19.51
N PRO A 10 7.66 13.28 -19.38
CA PRO A 10 8.47 12.84 -18.24
C PRO A 10 8.00 13.44 -16.92
N LEU A 11 7.55 14.70 -16.92
CA LEU A 11 7.01 15.37 -15.73
C LEU A 11 5.72 14.71 -15.25
N ILE A 12 4.82 14.36 -16.17
CA ILE A 12 3.59 13.63 -15.83
C ILE A 12 3.95 12.29 -15.19
N ARG A 13 4.81 11.48 -15.82
CA ARG A 13 5.26 10.19 -15.26
C ARG A 13 5.85 10.36 -13.86
N LEU A 14 6.73 11.33 -13.67
CA LEU A 14 7.34 11.64 -12.37
C LEU A 14 6.29 12.01 -11.33
N THR A 15 5.36 12.91 -11.66
CA THR A 15 4.31 13.34 -10.72
C THR A 15 3.36 12.20 -10.35
N THR A 16 2.97 11.36 -11.32
CA THR A 16 2.14 10.17 -11.04
C THR A 16 2.87 9.16 -10.19
N ALA A 17 4.17 8.94 -10.46
CA ALA A 17 5.00 8.06 -9.66
C ALA A 17 5.09 8.58 -8.23
N LEU A 18 5.45 9.84 -8.04
CA LEU A 18 5.54 10.47 -6.73
C LEU A 18 4.22 10.38 -5.95
N ALA A 19 3.08 10.64 -6.60
CA ALA A 19 1.77 10.53 -5.96
C ALA A 19 1.47 9.09 -5.51
N LEU A 20 1.72 8.10 -6.37
CA LEU A 20 1.53 6.69 -6.04
C LEU A 20 2.43 6.24 -4.90
N MET A 21 3.69 6.70 -4.90
CA MET A 21 4.66 6.40 -3.83
C MET A 21 4.25 7.01 -2.49
N THR A 22 3.74 8.25 -2.53
CA THR A 22 3.25 8.95 -1.33
C THR A 22 2.04 8.22 -0.74
N LEU A 23 1.09 7.82 -1.60
CA LEU A 23 -0.10 7.07 -1.19
C LEU A 23 0.27 5.67 -0.68
N GLY A 24 1.18 4.95 -1.34
CA GLY A 24 1.64 3.64 -0.90
C GLY A 24 2.33 3.68 0.46
N CYS A 25 3.18 4.67 0.69
CA CYS A 25 3.89 4.85 1.96
C CYS A 25 2.95 5.29 3.10
N SER A 26 1.89 6.05 2.79
CA SER A 26 0.90 6.48 3.79
C SER A 26 0.22 5.31 4.50
N ALA A 27 -0.02 4.19 3.80
CA ALA A 27 -0.65 3.00 4.35
C ALA A 27 0.19 2.30 5.42
N MET A 28 1.52 2.32 5.23
CA MET A 28 2.47 1.76 6.18
C MET A 28 2.46 2.52 7.51
N TRP A 29 2.30 3.86 7.46
CA TRP A 29 2.23 4.71 8.64
C TRP A 29 0.84 4.77 9.27
N ALA A 30 -0.23 4.64 8.49
CA ALA A 30 -1.59 4.62 9.01
C ALA A 30 -1.80 3.46 9.99
N GLY A 31 -1.23 2.29 9.71
CA GLY A 31 -1.27 1.15 10.63
C GLY A 31 -0.65 1.47 11.99
N ALA A 32 0.46 2.23 12.01
CA ALA A 32 1.16 2.64 13.24
C ALA A 32 0.36 3.67 14.07
N ILE A 33 -0.28 4.64 13.41
CA ILE A 33 -1.08 5.68 14.08
C ILE A 33 -2.35 5.09 14.72
N VAL A 34 -2.93 4.07 14.07
CA VAL A 34 -4.19 3.45 14.49
C VAL A 34 -4.02 2.50 15.69
N LEU A 35 -2.78 2.15 16.10
CA LEU A 35 -2.55 1.30 17.28
C LEU A 35 -3.10 1.92 18.58
N GLU A 36 -2.90 3.22 18.79
CA GLU A 36 -3.22 3.90 20.04
C GLU A 36 -4.73 4.11 20.23
N PRO A 37 -5.50 4.54 19.20
CA PRO A 37 -6.97 4.54 19.25
C PRO A 37 -7.57 3.16 19.50
N ILE A 38 -7.11 2.12 18.77
CA ILE A 38 -7.63 0.75 18.92
C ILE A 38 -7.32 0.17 20.31
N ALA A 39 -6.11 0.43 20.83
CA ALA A 39 -5.75 0.00 22.18
C ALA A 39 -6.68 0.60 23.25
N ASN A 40 -7.11 1.85 23.06
CA ASN A 40 -8.01 2.55 23.98
C ASN A 40 -9.48 2.09 23.82
N GLU A 41 -9.97 1.90 22.58
CA GLU A 41 -11.36 1.48 22.33
C GLU A 41 -11.65 0.05 22.78
N PHE A 42 -10.74 -0.89 22.49
CA PHE A 42 -10.97 -2.30 22.81
C PHE A 42 -10.55 -2.69 24.24
N ASN A 43 -9.99 -1.75 25.03
CA ASN A 43 -9.42 -2.00 26.37
C ASN A 43 -8.42 -3.19 26.40
N THR A 44 -7.89 -3.55 25.23
CA THR A 44 -6.95 -4.64 25.06
C THR A 44 -5.53 -4.11 25.25
N GLY A 45 -4.73 -4.79 26.06
CA GLY A 45 -3.32 -4.43 26.27
C GLY A 45 -2.56 -4.34 24.95
N ARG A 46 -1.51 -3.49 24.92
CA ARG A 46 -0.69 -3.17 23.72
C ARG A 46 -0.29 -4.37 22.86
N GLY A 47 -0.19 -5.57 23.44
CA GLY A 47 0.11 -6.82 22.74
C GLY A 47 -0.84 -7.16 21.59
N ASN A 48 -2.15 -6.92 21.73
CA ASN A 48 -3.09 -7.20 20.64
C ASN A 48 -3.02 -6.15 19.53
N SER A 49 -2.80 -4.87 19.86
CA SER A 49 -2.65 -3.82 18.85
C SER A 49 -1.39 -4.01 18.00
N SER A 50 -0.31 -4.55 18.58
CA SER A 50 0.91 -4.88 17.81
C SER A 50 0.72 -6.02 16.79
N LEU A 51 -0.29 -6.88 16.95
CA LEU A 51 -0.59 -7.93 15.97
C LEU A 51 -1.05 -7.36 14.62
N ILE A 52 -1.72 -6.20 14.63
CA ILE A 52 -2.18 -5.51 13.42
C ILE A 52 -0.96 -5.12 12.56
N TYR A 53 0.02 -4.46 13.18
CA TYR A 53 1.25 -4.05 12.50
C TYR A 53 2.12 -5.26 12.10
N GLY A 54 2.22 -6.27 12.96
CA GLY A 54 2.97 -7.50 12.66
C GLY A 54 2.40 -8.23 11.45
N THR A 55 1.08 -8.39 11.38
CA THR A 55 0.41 -9.08 10.27
C THR A 55 0.46 -8.23 8.99
N PHE A 56 0.41 -6.90 9.11
CA PHE A 56 0.67 -5.99 7.99
C PHE A 56 2.06 -6.21 7.39
N MET A 57 3.10 -6.30 8.22
CA MET A 57 4.48 -6.55 7.76
C MET A 57 4.62 -7.91 7.05
N ILE A 58 3.94 -8.96 7.54
CA ILE A 58 3.91 -10.27 6.88
C ILE A 58 3.24 -10.18 5.50
N GLY A 59 2.06 -9.54 5.43
CA GLY A 59 1.35 -9.32 4.18
C GLY A 59 2.17 -8.50 3.19
N PHE A 60 2.79 -7.43 3.65
CA PHE A 60 3.67 -6.58 2.85
C PHE A 60 4.90 -7.32 2.30
N ALA A 61 5.54 -8.16 3.13
CA ALA A 61 6.70 -8.96 2.72
C ALA A 61 6.32 -9.96 1.62
N LEU A 62 5.21 -10.69 1.79
CA LEU A 62 4.72 -11.65 0.80
C LEU A 62 4.23 -10.95 -0.48
N GLY A 63 3.53 -9.83 -0.33
CA GLY A 63 3.00 -9.05 -1.43
C GLY A 63 4.10 -8.42 -2.27
N GLY A 64 5.21 -8.00 -1.65
CA GLY A 64 6.35 -7.42 -2.37
C GLY A 64 6.97 -8.40 -3.36
N VAL A 65 7.11 -9.67 -2.97
CA VAL A 65 7.63 -10.72 -3.86
C VAL A 65 6.64 -11.02 -4.99
N PHE A 66 5.35 -11.11 -4.68
CA PHE A 66 4.31 -11.41 -5.68
C PHE A 66 4.14 -10.27 -6.69
N MET A 67 3.98 -9.03 -6.21
CA MET A 67 3.82 -7.84 -7.03
C MET A 67 5.08 -7.49 -7.80
N GLY A 68 6.27 -7.72 -7.22
CA GLY A 68 7.54 -7.60 -7.95
C GLY A 68 7.58 -8.53 -9.16
N ARG A 69 7.25 -9.81 -8.96
CA ARG A 69 7.17 -10.76 -10.09
C ARG A 69 6.08 -10.45 -11.10
N LEU A 70 4.95 -9.92 -10.64
CA LEU A 70 3.86 -9.52 -11.52
C LEU A 70 4.25 -8.30 -12.38
N ALA A 71 4.96 -7.33 -11.78
CA ALA A 71 5.50 -6.17 -12.48
C ALA A 71 6.53 -6.59 -13.55
N ASP A 72 7.40 -7.54 -13.23
CA ASP A 72 8.40 -8.07 -14.18
C ASP A 72 7.75 -8.76 -15.39
N ARG A 73 6.57 -9.38 -15.23
CA ARG A 73 5.90 -10.12 -16.30
C ARG A 73 4.87 -9.32 -17.10
N MET A 74 4.10 -8.45 -16.46
CA MET A 74 2.98 -7.74 -17.10
C MET A 74 3.14 -6.21 -17.11
N GLY A 75 4.29 -5.70 -16.65
CA GLY A 75 4.56 -4.28 -16.55
C GLY A 75 3.97 -3.63 -15.30
N ILE A 76 4.41 -2.39 -15.04
CA ILE A 76 4.07 -1.60 -13.84
C ILE A 76 2.59 -1.25 -13.70
N MET A 77 1.85 -1.19 -14.81
CA MET A 77 0.50 -0.63 -14.83
C MET A 77 -0.54 -1.51 -14.11
N ILE A 78 -0.42 -2.84 -14.18
CA ILE A 78 -1.36 -3.77 -13.53
C ILE A 78 -1.18 -3.77 -12.01
N PRO A 79 0.04 -3.94 -11.45
CA PRO A 79 0.28 -3.79 -10.02
C PRO A 79 -0.15 -2.42 -9.48
N ALA A 80 0.03 -1.35 -10.26
CA ALA A 80 -0.36 0.00 -9.86
C ALA A 80 -1.88 0.12 -9.66
N LEU A 81 -2.65 -0.40 -10.61
CA LEU A 81 -4.10 -0.35 -10.56
C LEU A 81 -4.64 -1.17 -9.38
N ILE A 82 -4.10 -2.38 -9.19
CA ILE A 82 -4.49 -3.25 -8.07
C ILE A 82 -4.18 -2.57 -6.74
N GLY A 83 -2.97 -2.02 -6.57
CA GLY A 83 -2.59 -1.33 -5.34
C GLY A 83 -3.43 -0.08 -5.06
N SER A 84 -3.71 0.72 -6.10
CA SER A 84 -4.50 1.95 -5.97
C SER A 84 -5.96 1.70 -5.57
N LEU A 85 -6.52 0.54 -5.95
CA LEU A 85 -7.89 0.14 -5.60
C LEU A 85 -7.94 -0.62 -4.27
N ALA A 86 -6.94 -1.47 -4.02
CA ALA A 86 -6.88 -2.29 -2.81
C ALA A 86 -6.64 -1.44 -1.55
N LEU A 87 -5.85 -0.38 -1.63
CA LEU A 87 -5.58 0.53 -0.51
C LEU A 87 -6.84 1.20 0.06
N PRO A 88 -7.61 1.98 -0.73
CA PRO A 88 -8.83 2.61 -0.23
C PRO A 88 -9.89 1.58 0.17
N ALA A 89 -9.98 0.43 -0.51
CA ALA A 89 -10.87 -0.66 -0.10
C ALA A 89 -10.47 -1.25 1.26
N GLY A 90 -9.17 -1.43 1.51
CA GLY A 90 -8.63 -1.89 2.79
C GLY A 90 -8.91 -0.92 3.93
N PHE A 91 -8.73 0.39 3.68
CA PHE A 91 -9.09 1.42 4.65
C PHE A 91 -10.60 1.47 4.94
N TYR A 92 -11.43 1.35 3.92
CA TYR A 92 -12.88 1.33 4.08
C TYR A 92 -13.35 0.13 4.89
N LEU A 93 -12.81 -1.06 4.61
CA LEU A 93 -13.12 -2.27 5.38
C LEU A 93 -12.60 -2.19 6.81
N ALA A 94 -11.40 -1.64 7.03
CA ALA A 94 -10.87 -1.43 8.37
C ALA A 94 -11.72 -0.45 9.19
N ALA A 95 -12.31 0.57 8.56
CA ALA A 95 -13.21 1.51 9.23
C ALA A 95 -14.57 0.91 9.63
N HIS A 96 -15.01 -0.17 8.98
CA HIS A 96 -16.25 -0.89 9.29
C HIS A 96 -16.04 -2.12 10.19
N ALA A 97 -14.79 -2.50 10.44
CA ALA A 97 -14.47 -3.70 11.21
C ALA A 97 -14.75 -3.49 12.70
N SER A 98 -15.38 -4.49 13.32
CA SER A 98 -15.75 -4.44 14.74
C SER A 98 -14.83 -5.31 15.62
N SER A 99 -13.81 -5.92 15.02
CA SER A 99 -12.90 -6.85 15.68
C SER A 99 -11.44 -6.66 15.24
N ILE A 100 -10.50 -6.82 16.18
CA ILE A 100 -9.05 -6.74 15.94
C ILE A 100 -8.58 -7.74 14.87
N LEU A 101 -9.21 -8.91 14.77
CA LEU A 101 -8.89 -9.90 13.74
C LEU A 101 -9.30 -9.44 12.34
N GLU A 102 -10.48 -8.83 12.20
CA GLU A 102 -10.96 -8.28 10.93
C GLU A 102 -10.07 -7.12 10.47
N ILE A 103 -9.70 -6.23 11.40
CA ILE A 103 -8.77 -5.12 11.13
C ILE A 103 -7.41 -5.67 10.70
N SER A 104 -6.88 -6.67 11.40
CA SER A 104 -5.58 -7.28 11.07
C SER A 104 -5.58 -7.98 9.72
N LEU A 105 -6.67 -8.67 9.37
CA LEU A 105 -6.85 -9.31 8.07
C LEU A 105 -7.00 -8.28 6.95
N ALA A 106 -7.81 -7.23 7.14
CA ALA A 106 -7.95 -6.16 6.16
C ALA A 106 -6.62 -5.43 5.93
N PHE A 107 -5.90 -5.10 7.00
CA PHE A 107 -4.58 -4.45 6.89
C PHE A 107 -3.56 -5.37 6.22
N SER A 108 -3.49 -6.65 6.55
CA SER A 108 -2.47 -7.55 6.00
C SER A 108 -2.73 -7.92 4.54
N LEU A 109 -3.96 -8.24 4.15
CA LEU A 109 -4.29 -8.66 2.78
C LEU A 109 -4.46 -7.46 1.85
N LEU A 110 -5.26 -6.46 2.23
CA LEU A 110 -5.61 -5.37 1.31
C LEU A 110 -4.57 -4.25 1.36
N CYS A 111 -4.20 -3.78 2.54
CA CYS A 111 -3.22 -2.69 2.67
C CYS A 111 -1.77 -3.17 2.53
N GLY A 112 -1.44 -4.34 3.08
CA GLY A 112 -0.09 -4.91 3.05
C GLY A 112 0.20 -5.60 1.72
N PHE A 113 -0.46 -6.74 1.48
CA PHE A 113 -0.17 -7.65 0.36
C PHE A 113 -0.51 -7.06 -1.01
N LEU A 114 -1.69 -6.44 -1.16
CA LEU A 114 -2.14 -5.89 -2.44
C LEU A 114 -1.79 -4.41 -2.63
N GLY A 115 -1.83 -3.63 -1.54
CA GLY A 115 -1.71 -2.17 -1.56
C GLY A 115 -0.28 -1.64 -1.56
N SER A 116 0.36 -1.66 -0.39
CA SER A 116 1.65 -1.04 -0.12
C SER A 116 2.80 -1.69 -0.89
N SER A 117 2.71 -3.00 -1.16
CA SER A 117 3.74 -3.76 -1.89
C SER A 117 4.02 -3.25 -3.30
N PHE A 118 3.10 -2.50 -3.93
CA PHE A 118 3.33 -1.86 -5.22
C PHE A 118 4.33 -0.69 -5.16
N SER A 119 4.56 -0.07 -4.02
CA SER A 119 5.35 1.18 -3.95
C SER A 119 6.86 0.99 -4.07
N MET A 120 7.41 -0.19 -3.72
CA MET A 120 8.84 -0.37 -3.51
C MET A 120 9.60 -0.95 -4.71
N ALA A 121 9.05 -1.91 -5.45
CA ALA A 121 9.78 -2.62 -6.52
C ALA A 121 9.49 -2.10 -7.95
N PRO A 122 8.22 -1.93 -8.37
CA PRO A 122 7.87 -1.54 -9.73
C PRO A 122 8.17 -0.06 -10.02
N LEU A 123 7.81 0.83 -9.09
CA LEU A 123 7.84 2.27 -9.35
C LEU A 123 9.27 2.81 -9.52
N ILE A 124 10.21 2.30 -8.74
CA ILE A 124 11.64 2.67 -8.82
C ILE A 124 12.25 2.21 -10.16
N ALA A 125 11.81 1.05 -10.66
CA ALA A 125 12.23 0.53 -11.95
C ALA A 125 11.74 1.41 -13.13
N ASP A 126 10.53 1.99 -13.03
CA ASP A 126 9.96 2.85 -14.08
C ASP A 126 10.70 4.19 -14.25
N ILE A 127 11.16 4.79 -13.15
CA ILE A 127 11.82 6.11 -13.14
C ILE A 127 13.25 6.04 -13.69
N SER A 128 13.85 4.86 -13.67
CA SER A 128 15.23 4.65 -14.11
C SER A 128 15.39 4.56 -15.65
N HIS A 129 14.28 4.60 -16.41
CA HIS A 129 14.21 4.49 -17.87
C HIS A 129 13.67 5.77 -18.55
#